data_AF-A0A963GBN3-F1
#
_entry.id   AF-A0A963GBN3-F1
#
_cell.length_a   1.000
_cell.length_b   1.000
_cell.length_c   1.000
_cell.angle_alpha   90.00
_cell.angle_beta   90.00
_cell.angle_gamma   90.00
#
_symmetry.space_group_name_H-M   'P 1'
#
loop_
_entity.id
_entity.type
_entity.pdbx_description
1 polymer ?
#
loop_
_entity_poly.entity_id
_entity_poly.type
_entity_poly.pdbx_seq_one_letter_code
_entity_poly.pdbx_strand_id
1 'polypeptide(L)'
;MSRTLASGKVSTAMTIANARQRAIAEGIEVRQVDGSSLWIASSGTDPQKAYVLNIIGGNVKNCTCRAGEFGAYCKHRAAWELAREAREESNV
;
A
#
# COMPACT_ATOMS: atom_id res chain seq x y z
N MET A 1 -5.73 -20.74 -15.94
CA MET A 1 -5.12 -20.63 -17.29
C MET A 1 -3.98 -19.64 -17.23
N SER A 2 -2.75 -20.12 -17.02
CA SER A 2 -1.55 -19.27 -16.98
C SER A 2 -0.98 -19.14 -18.40
N ARG A 3 -0.74 -17.91 -18.87
CA ARG A 3 0.01 -17.66 -20.10
C ARG A 3 1.40 -17.15 -19.73
N THR A 4 2.41 -17.90 -20.13
CA THR A 4 3.81 -17.48 -20.19
C THR A 4 3.99 -16.60 -21.43
N LEU A 5 4.53 -15.40 -21.28
CA LEU A 5 5.01 -14.60 -22.41
C LEU A 5 6.53 -14.53 -22.36
N ALA A 6 7.16 -15.12 -23.38
CA ALA A 6 8.55 -14.93 -23.72
C ALA A 6 8.76 -13.49 -24.19
N SER A 7 9.69 -12.79 -23.58
CA SER A 7 10.25 -11.52 -24.08
C SER A 7 9.24 -10.39 -24.36
N GLY A 8 8.83 -9.69 -23.31
CA GLY A 8 8.17 -8.39 -23.40
C GLY A 8 7.74 -7.99 -22.00
N LYS A 9 8.19 -6.84 -21.49
CA LYS A 9 7.81 -6.34 -20.16
C LYS A 9 6.28 -6.28 -20.09
N VAL A 10 5.66 -7.24 -19.42
CA VAL A 10 4.27 -7.13 -19.00
C VAL A 10 4.28 -6.10 -17.87
N SER A 11 4.01 -4.84 -18.18
CA SER A 11 3.59 -3.90 -17.14
C SER A 11 2.17 -4.29 -16.76
N THR A 12 2.03 -5.40 -16.03
CA THR A 12 0.75 -5.75 -15.42
C THR A 12 0.51 -4.66 -14.39
N ALA A 13 -0.45 -3.77 -14.68
CA ALA A 13 -0.93 -2.83 -13.69
C ALA A 13 -1.15 -3.60 -12.38
N MET A 14 -0.52 -3.14 -11.29
CA MET A 14 -0.58 -3.83 -10.01
C MET A 14 -2.05 -4.03 -9.62
N THR A 15 -2.51 -5.27 -9.60
CA THR A 15 -3.88 -5.57 -9.15
C THR A 15 -3.95 -5.38 -7.63
N ILE A 16 -5.16 -5.14 -7.11
CA ILE A 16 -5.38 -4.97 -5.66
C ILE A 16 -4.90 -6.22 -4.89
N ALA A 17 -5.23 -7.42 -5.38
CA ALA A 17 -4.81 -8.67 -4.77
C ALA A 17 -3.28 -8.79 -4.71
N ASN A 18 -2.57 -8.47 -5.80
CA ASN A 18 -1.11 -8.51 -5.83
C ASN A 18 -0.49 -7.46 -4.89
N ALA A 19 -1.08 -6.27 -4.79
CA ALA A 19 -0.63 -5.23 -3.87
C ALA A 19 -0.79 -5.65 -2.41
N ARG A 20 -1.93 -6.26 -2.04
CA ARG A 20 -2.17 -6.81 -0.70
C ARG A 20 -1.19 -7.92 -0.36
N GLN A 21 -1.00 -8.88 -1.27
CA GLN A 21 -0.01 -9.96 -1.09
C GLN A 21 1.41 -9.42 -0.89
N ARG A 22 1.82 -8.43 -1.69
CA ARG A 22 3.12 -7.78 -1.53
C ARG A 22 3.25 -7.02 -0.22
N ALA A 23 2.21 -6.31 0.21
CA ALA A 23 2.22 -5.59 1.48
C ALA A 23 2.49 -6.54 2.65
N ILE A 24 1.84 -7.70 2.65
CA ILE A 24 2.01 -8.75 3.66
C ILE A 24 3.41 -9.38 3.55
N ALA A 25 3.81 -9.81 2.36
CA ALA A 25 5.08 -10.50 2.14
C ALA A 25 6.30 -9.63 2.49
N GLU A 26 6.19 -8.32 2.27
CA GLU A 26 7.25 -7.36 2.58
C GLU A 26 7.15 -6.78 4.00
N GLY A 27 6.16 -7.21 4.81
CA GLY A 27 6.00 -6.74 6.19
C GLY A 27 5.79 -5.24 6.30
N ILE A 28 5.00 -4.65 5.39
CA ILE A 28 4.75 -3.21 5.39
C ILE A 28 3.93 -2.83 6.63
N GLU A 29 4.53 -2.03 7.50
CA GLU A 29 3.87 -1.47 8.67
C GLU A 29 3.33 -0.09 8.36
N VAL A 30 2.19 0.25 8.97
CA VAL A 30 1.57 1.57 8.86
C VAL A 30 1.29 2.16 10.24
N ARG A 31 1.62 3.44 10.42
CA ARG A 31 1.40 4.17 11.68
C ARG A 31 0.83 5.55 11.39
N GLN A 32 -0.15 5.97 12.18
CA GLN A 32 -0.73 7.30 12.05
C GLN A 32 0.21 8.33 12.68
N VAL A 33 0.37 9.49 12.05
CA VAL A 33 1.01 10.65 12.67
C VAL A 33 -0.01 11.32 13.57
N ASP A 34 0.32 11.41 14.86
CA ASP A 34 -0.59 11.94 15.88
C ASP A 34 -1.08 13.35 15.55
N GLY A 35 -2.34 13.63 15.88
CA GLY A 35 -3.00 14.90 15.58
C GLY A 35 -3.20 15.21 14.08
N SER A 36 -3.01 14.25 13.18
CA SER A 36 -3.13 14.48 11.73
C SER A 36 -3.87 13.36 10.97
N SER A 37 -4.24 13.67 9.73
CA SER A 37 -4.75 12.69 8.76
C SER A 37 -3.64 11.96 8.00
N LEU A 38 -2.38 12.22 8.33
CA LEU A 38 -1.22 11.62 7.68
C LEU A 38 -0.87 10.28 8.31
N TRP A 39 -0.43 9.37 7.47
CA TRP A 39 0.05 8.05 7.86
C TRP A 39 1.41 7.79 7.26
N ILE A 40 2.24 7.05 7.98
CA ILE A 40 3.56 6.63 7.54
C ILE A 40 3.52 5.13 7.26
N ALA A 41 3.94 4.72 6.07
CA ALA A 41 4.22 3.33 5.74
C ALA A 41 5.73 3.08 5.69
N SER A 42 6.18 1.97 6.26
CA SER A 42 7.56 1.52 6.12
C SER A 42 7.86 1.05 4.69
N SER A 43 9.15 0.99 4.35
CA SER A 43 9.63 0.30 3.16
C SER A 43 10.11 -1.10 3.54
N GLY A 44 9.54 -2.13 2.91
CA GLY A 44 9.93 -3.52 3.18
C GLY A 44 11.32 -3.92 2.68
N THR A 45 11.99 -3.07 1.90
CA THR A 45 13.33 -3.34 1.34
C THR A 45 14.40 -2.34 1.81
N ASP A 46 14.00 -1.24 2.44
CA ASP A 46 14.94 -0.18 2.85
C ASP A 46 14.47 0.42 4.19
N PRO A 47 15.11 0.08 5.32
CA PRO A 47 14.66 0.52 6.64
C PRO A 47 14.81 2.02 6.87
N GLN A 48 15.58 2.75 6.05
CA GLN A 48 15.75 4.20 6.15
C GLN A 48 14.69 4.98 5.37
N LYS A 49 13.79 4.28 4.67
CA LYS A 49 12.79 4.89 3.81
C LYS A 49 11.38 4.68 4.34
N ALA A 50 10.62 5.77 4.35
CA ALA A 50 9.21 5.77 4.69
C ALA A 50 8.40 6.54 3.65
N TYR A 51 7.12 6.19 3.52
CA TYR A 51 6.20 6.82 2.60
C TYR A 51 5.01 7.40 3.36
N VAL A 52 4.61 8.62 2.98
CA VAL A 52 3.47 9.30 3.58
C VAL A 52 2.23 8.95 2.78
N LEU A 53 1.14 8.62 3.46
CA LEU A 53 -0.20 8.53 2.92
C LEU A 53 -1.05 9.68 3.46
N ASN A 54 -1.79 10.34 2.58
CA ASN A 54 -2.79 11.32 2.96
C ASN A 54 -4.18 10.68 2.92
N ILE A 55 -4.86 10.66 4.07
CA ILE A 55 -6.22 10.13 4.19
C ILE A 55 -7.22 11.29 4.17
N ILE A 56 -8.19 11.25 3.27
CA ILE A 56 -9.27 12.24 3.21
C ILE A 56 -10.60 11.50 3.07
N GLY A 57 -11.56 11.80 3.97
CA GLY A 57 -12.87 11.16 3.98
C GLY A 57 -12.77 9.63 4.13
N GLY A 58 -11.91 9.16 5.02
CA GLY A 58 -11.73 7.72 5.30
C GLY A 58 -11.08 6.91 4.19
N ASN A 59 -10.45 7.55 3.19
CA ASN A 59 -9.82 6.86 2.06
C ASN A 59 -8.43 7.43 1.77
N VAL A 60 -7.49 6.58 1.35
CA VAL A 60 -6.15 6.98 0.89
C VAL A 60 -6.28 7.77 -0.41
N LYS A 61 -6.05 9.09 -0.37
CA LYS A 61 -6.04 9.92 -1.58
C LYS A 61 -4.72 9.83 -2.32
N ASN A 62 -3.61 9.90 -1.61
CA ASN A 62 -2.29 9.80 -2.21
C ASN A 62 -1.33 8.96 -1.34
N CYS A 63 -0.22 8.57 -1.96
CA CYS A 63 0.92 7.99 -1.29
C CYS A 63 2.19 8.54 -1.96
N THR A 64 3.20 8.93 -1.18
CA THR A 64 4.45 9.50 -1.70
C THR A 64 5.40 8.46 -2.31
N CYS A 65 4.95 7.21 -2.48
CA CYS A 65 5.72 6.24 -3.27
C CYS A 65 5.51 6.49 -4.77
N ARG A 66 6.48 6.07 -5.58
CA ARG A 66 6.44 6.27 -7.04
C ARG A 66 5.15 5.80 -7.71
N ALA A 67 4.60 4.67 -7.26
CA ALA A 67 3.32 4.17 -7.79
C ALA A 67 2.15 5.08 -7.40
N GLY A 68 2.13 5.57 -6.15
CA GLY A 68 1.10 6.47 -5.65
C GLY A 68 1.15 7.86 -6.28
N GLU A 69 2.35 8.38 -6.59
CA GLU A 69 2.54 9.63 -7.33
C GLU A 69 1.86 9.62 -8.70
N PHE A 70 1.84 8.46 -9.37
CA PHE A 70 1.17 8.27 -10.66
C PHE A 70 -0.28 7.78 -10.54
N GLY A 71 -0.88 7.85 -9.34
CA GLY A 71 -2.27 7.45 -9.10
C GLY A 71 -2.51 5.93 -9.15
N ALA A 72 -1.45 5.11 -9.24
CA ALA A 72 -1.59 3.66 -9.25
C ALA A 72 -1.84 3.12 -7.84
N TYR A 73 -2.59 2.02 -7.77
CA TYR A 73 -2.81 1.30 -6.52
C TYR A 73 -1.49 0.66 -6.05
N CYS A 74 -1.03 0.98 -4.84
CA CYS A 74 0.28 0.59 -4.33
C CYS A 74 0.17 -0.29 -3.09
N LYS A 75 1.24 -1.05 -2.79
CA LYS A 75 1.33 -1.89 -1.59
C LYS A 75 1.12 -1.11 -0.28
N HIS A 76 1.51 0.17 -0.21
CA HIS A 76 1.33 0.97 1.01
C HIS A 76 -0.15 1.34 1.24
N ARG A 77 -0.89 1.65 0.17
CA ARG A 77 -2.35 1.84 0.24
C ARG A 77 -3.01 0.54 0.71
N ALA A 78 -2.61 -0.59 0.13
CA ALA A 78 -3.11 -1.91 0.52
C ALA A 78 -2.83 -2.23 2.01
N ALA A 79 -1.63 -1.92 2.50
CA ALA A 79 -1.26 -2.10 3.90
C ALA A 79 -2.14 -1.26 4.85
N TRP A 80 -2.44 -0.01 4.47
CA TRP A 80 -3.34 0.84 5.25
C TRP A 80 -4.76 0.31 5.30
N GLU A 81 -5.31 -0.15 4.16
CA GLU A 81 -6.65 -0.74 4.09
C GLU A 81 -6.74 -2.00 4.95
N LEU A 82 -5.75 -2.90 4.87
CA LEU A 82 -5.64 -4.09 5.74
C LEU A 82 -5.60 -3.73 7.23
N ALA A 83 -4.80 -2.73 7.61
CA ALA A 83 -4.70 -2.30 9.00
C ALA A 83 -5.99 -1.65 9.52
N ARG A 84 -6.74 -0.96 8.63
CA ARG A 84 -8.05 -0.39 8.98
C ARG A 84 -9.08 -1.50 9.20
N GLU A 85 -9.19 -2.44 8.27
CA GLU A 85 -10.10 -3.60 8.36
C GLU A 85 -9.87 -4.36 9.68
N ALA A 86 -8.61 -4.67 10.02
CA ALA A 86 -8.27 -5.36 11.26
C ALA A 86 -8.70 -4.61 12.55
N ARG A 87 -8.69 -3.26 12.52
CA ARG A 87 -9.16 -2.44 13.66
C ARG A 87 -10.67 -2.38 13.74
N GLU A 88 -11.35 -2.35 12.60
CA GLU A 88 -12.81 -2.41 12.53
C GLU A 88 -13.32 -3.74 13.09
N GLU A 89 -12.66 -4.86 12.75
CA GLU A 89 -12.97 -6.20 13.30
C GLU A 89 -12.70 -6.32 14.80
N SER A 90 -11.69 -5.61 15.32
CA SER A 90 -11.34 -5.64 16.75
C SER A 90 -12.28 -4.82 17.63
N ASN A 91 -13.15 -3.99 17.03
CA ASN A 91 -14.12 -3.15 17.74
C ASN A 91 -15.54 -3.77 17.76
N VAL A 92 -15.68 -5.03 17.35
CA VAL A 92 -16.91 -5.83 17.39
C VAL A 92 -16.87 -6.80 18.57
#